data_AF-A0A538S496-F1
#
_entry.id   AF-A0A538S496-F1
#
_cell.length_a   1.000
_cell.length_b   1.000
_cell.length_c   1.000
_cell.angle_alpha   90.00
_cell.angle_beta   90.00
_cell.angle_gamma   90.00
#
_symmetry.space_group_name_H-M   'P 1'
#
loop_
_entity.id
_entity.type
_entity.pdbx_description
1 polymer ?
#
loop_
_entity_poly.entity_id
_entity_poly.type
_entity_poly.pdbx_seq_one_letter_code
_entity_poly.pdbx_strand_id
1 'polypeptide(L)' 'MLEPQHTNRFVAIEPESGEYFLGDTFDEAVKSARAKHPSRLSHIIRIGHRAAFHIGGLQR' A
#
# COMPACT_ATOMS: atom_id res chain seq x y z
N MET A 1 -4.57 -12.62 -7.50
CA MET A 1 -5.69 -11.78 -7.04
C MET A 1 -5.41 -11.42 -5.59
N LEU A 2 -5.27 -10.13 -5.25
CA LEU A 2 -4.79 -9.71 -3.92
C LEU A 2 -5.77 -10.04 -2.79
N GLU A 3 -7.07 -9.87 -3.02
CA GLU A 3 -8.07 -9.93 -1.95
C GLU A 3 -8.40 -11.33 -1.42
N PRO A 4 -8.51 -12.41 -2.23
CA PRO A 4 -8.82 -13.73 -1.69
C PRO A 4 -7.67 -14.37 -0.90
N GLN A 5 -6.42 -13.98 -1.17
CA GLN A 5 -5.22 -14.68 -0.68
C GLN A 5 -4.52 -13.94 0.47
N HIS A 6 -4.83 -12.67 0.69
CA HIS A 6 -4.04 -11.80 1.57
C HIS A 6 -4.90 -10.94 2.50
N THR A 7 -6.15 -11.32 2.77
CA THR A 7 -7.00 -10.67 3.76
C THR A 7 -6.26 -10.42 5.07
N ASN A 8 -6.49 -9.26 5.68
CA ASN A 8 -5.83 -8.76 6.90
C ASN A 8 -4.38 -8.28 6.75
N ARG A 9 -3.68 -8.62 5.67
CA ARG A 9 -2.33 -8.12 5.37
C ARG A 9 -2.39 -6.67 4.86
N PHE A 10 -1.23 -6.03 4.79
CA PHE A 10 -1.06 -4.70 4.24
C PHE A 10 -0.44 -4.78 2.85
N VAL A 11 -0.85 -3.87 1.97
CA VAL A 11 -0.22 -3.64 0.66
C VAL A 11 0.19 -2.18 0.55
N ALA A 12 1.45 -1.93 0.21
CA ALA A 12 1.94 -0.64 -0.24
C ALA A 12 2.02 -0.67 -1.77
N ILE A 13 1.40 0.29 -2.45
CA ILE A 13 1.36 0.41 -3.91
C ILE A 13 2.15 1.66 -4.30
N GLU A 14 3.18 1.50 -5.11
CA GLU A 14 3.95 2.61 -5.69
C GLU A 14 3.30 2.99 -7.02
N PRO A 15 2.65 4.17 -7.13
CA PRO A 15 1.77 4.50 -8.25
C PRO A 15 2.50 4.75 -9.57
N GLU A 16 3.77 5.18 -9.56
CA GLU A 16 4.51 5.48 -10.79
C GLU A 16 4.96 4.19 -11.51
N SER A 17 5.43 3.19 -10.76
CA SER A 17 5.85 1.90 -11.32
C SER A 17 4.73 0.85 -11.40
N GLY A 18 3.67 1.01 -10.59
CA GLY A 18 2.64 -0.01 -10.41
C GLY A 18 3.07 -1.21 -9.55
N GLU A 19 4.27 -1.17 -8.98
CA GLU A 19 4.75 -2.23 -8.08
C GLU A 19 4.01 -2.18 -6.74
N TYR A 20 3.84 -3.35 -6.13
CA TYR A 20 3.22 -3.47 -4.82
C TYR A 20 4.03 -4.38 -3.89
N PHE A 21 3.92 -4.09 -2.60
CA PHE A 21 4.70 -4.74 -1.55
C PHE A 21 3.75 -5.16 -0.43
N LEU A 22 3.78 -6.45 -0.08
CA LEU A 22 2.95 -7.02 0.97
C LEU A 22 3.70 -7.05 2.31
N GLY A 23 2.98 -6.84 3.40
CA GLY A 23 3.48 -7.00 4.76
C GLY A 23 2.39 -7.54 5.68
N ASP A 24 2.79 -8.30 6.69
CA ASP A 24 1.86 -8.75 7.74
C ASP A 24 1.57 -7.59 8.71
N THR A 25 2.47 -6.61 8.74
CA THR A 25 2.29 -5.31 9.40
C THR A 25 2.37 -4.14 8.41
N PHE A 26 1.82 -2.99 8.82
CA PHE A 26 1.91 -1.74 8.05
C PHE A 26 3.37 -1.36 7.75
N ASP A 27 4.23 -1.44 8.77
CA ASP A 27 5.65 -1.07 8.67
C ASP A 27 6.43 -1.97 7.71
N GLU A 28 6.13 -3.26 7.64
CA GLU A 28 6.77 -4.19 6.70
C GLU A 28 6.48 -3.81 5.25
N ALA A 29 5.22 -3.49 4.93
CA ALA A 29 4.83 -3.06 3.60
C ALA A 29 5.53 -1.73 3.23
N VAL A 30 5.56 -0.77 4.16
CA VAL A 30 6.24 0.53 3.96
C VAL A 30 7.74 0.38 3.80
N LYS A 31 8.40 -0.40 4.65
CA LYS A 31 9.86 -0.63 4.58
C LYS A 31 10.24 -1.29 3.25
N SER A 32 9.47 -2.28 2.82
CA SER A 32 9.68 -2.96 1.53
C SER A 32 9.58 -1.99 0.35
N ALA A 33 8.54 -1.14 0.34
CA ALA A 33 8.35 -0.14 -0.71
C ALA A 33 9.48 0.91 -0.72
N ARG A 34 9.85 1.44 0.45
CA ARG A 34 10.94 2.43 0.59
C ARG A 34 12.32 1.86 0.27
N ALA A 35 12.57 0.58 0.54
CA ALA A 35 13.84 -0.05 0.20
C ALA A 35 14.07 -0.06 -1.32
N LYS A 36 13.00 -0.23 -2.11
CA LYS A 36 13.09 -0.25 -3.58
C LYS A 36 12.93 1.14 -4.21
N HIS A 37 12.04 1.95 -3.65
CA HIS A 37 11.71 3.29 -4.14
C HIS A 37 11.89 4.35 -3.03
N PRO A 38 13.13 4.68 -2.65
CA PRO A 38 13.42 5.46 -1.43
C PRO A 38 12.87 6.90 -1.45
N SER A 39 12.69 7.49 -2.63
CA SER A 39 12.18 8.85 -2.81
C SER A 39 10.71 8.93 -3.22
N ARG A 40 10.04 7.80 -3.48
CA ARG A 40 8.65 7.79 -3.95
C ARG A 40 7.68 7.56 -2.80
N LEU A 41 6.46 8.09 -2.96
CA LEU A 41 5.38 7.86 -2.02
C LEU A 41 4.59 6.62 -2.43
N SER A 42 4.21 5.79 -1.46
CA SER A 42 3.32 4.66 -1.68
C SER A 42 1.98 4.90 -1.01
N HIS A 43 0.91 4.39 -1.61
CA HIS A 43 -0.40 4.30 -0.98
C HIS A 43 -0.51 2.97 -0.24
N ILE A 44 -0.95 2.99 1.02
CA ILE A 44 -1.00 1.78 1.86
C ILE A 44 -2.44 1.46 2.24
N ILE A 45 -2.84 0.20 2.03
CA ILE A 45 -4.19 -0.32 2.30
C ILE A 45 -4.08 -1.60 3.13
N ARG A 46 -5.00 -1.80 4.09
CA ARG A 46 -5.21 -3.11 4.71
C ARG A 46 -6.20 -3.91 3.86
N ILE A 47 -5.74 -5.03 3.32
CA ILE A 47 -6.48 -5.84 2.34
C ILE A 47 -7.77 -6.40 2.97
N GLY A 48 -8.88 -6.28 2.24
CA GLY A 48 -10.21 -6.70 2.68
C GLY A 48 -10.88 -5.75 3.68
N HIS A 49 -10.28 -4.58 3.94
CA HIS A 49 -10.83 -3.59 4.86
C HIS A 49 -11.10 -2.28 4.12
N ARG A 50 -12.24 -1.66 4.45
CA ARG A 50 -12.55 -0.32 3.95
C ARG A 50 -11.67 0.70 4.68
N ALA A 51 -11.09 1.64 3.95
CA ALA A 51 -10.48 2.81 4.59
C ALA A 51 -11.55 3.57 5.36
N ALA A 52 -11.26 3.95 6.61
CA ALA A 52 -12.19 4.73 7.45
C ALA A 52 -12.49 6.10 6.83
N PHE A 53 -11.50 6.68 6.14
CA PHE A 53 -11.62 7.89 5.34
C PHE A 53 -10.84 7.71 4.03
N HIS A 54 -11.46 8.05 2.91
CA HIS A 54 -10.74 8.19 1.64
C HIS A 54 -10.18 9.62 1.59
N ILE A 55 -8.95 9.82 2.07
CA ILE A 55 -8.27 11.10 1.92
C ILE A 55 -7.50 11.04 0.60
N GLY A 56 -8.17 11.45 -0.48
CA GLY A 56 -7.63 11.42 -1.84
C GLY A 56 -7.72 12.80 -2.49
N GLY A 57 -6.56 13.40 -2.75
CA GLY A 57 -6.30 14.41 -3.80
C GLY A 57 -6.80 15.83 -3.56
N LEU A 58 -5.86 16.77 -3.31
CA LEU A 58 -6.06 18.16 -3.73
C LEU A 58 -6.24 18.14 -5.25
N GLN A 59 -7.48 18.19 -5.73
CA GLN A 59 -7.76 18.55 -7.12
C GLN A 59 -7.30 20.00 -7.30
N ARG A 60 -6.39 20.21 -8.25
CA ARG A 60 -6.09 21.53 -8.77
C ARG A 60 -6.77 21.71 -10.11
#